data_AF-A0A1F4XSP1-F1
#
_entry.id   AF-A0A1F4XSP1-F1
#
_cell.length_a   1.000
_cell.length_b   1.000
_cell.length_c   1.000
_cell.angle_alpha   90.00
_cell.angle_beta   90.00
_cell.angle_gamma   90.00
#
_symmetry.space_group_name_H-M   'P 1'
#
loop_
_entity.id
_entity.type
_entity.pdbx_description
1 polymer ?
#
loop_
_entity_poly.entity_id
_entity_poly.type
_entity_poly.pdbx_seq_one_letter_code
_entity_poly.pdbx_strand_id
1 'polypeptide(L)'
;MLSVISLLFRNREISTREMFQKEIVANLKEGYSIKDAIFESLDNKNQQVITIIRWEAENKTSQQDSLVVYELKDRKLADFYSTSEWVLDLGNHLNGDSIIVTDINKDGLKEFVVTGSTGGNCWTCTYLRIFQVKGHQVLELLPDLPETQVIFGIKDLDFDGLKELLVLDAQWEFYMDLCHACSPSVSLIYKWEKDRYQEISVDKEQVDIEFSLYYDEQIKELQEEIKEMSEDERGSDYYMGRVISIFLNYLEKGEKEKGWEVFKNYMAEENFKEKGFKDMAKWITDDLRKRFFEQPQT
;
A
#
# COMPACT_ATOMS: atom_id res chain seq x y z
N MET A 1 10.54 12.60 -36.09
CA MET A 1 9.12 12.16 -36.10
C MET A 1 8.67 12.26 -34.64
N LEU A 2 8.03 13.36 -34.26
CA LEU A 2 7.71 13.69 -32.86
C LEU A 2 6.53 12.83 -32.40
N SER A 3 6.81 11.88 -31.49
CA SER A 3 5.77 11.19 -30.73
C SER A 3 5.15 12.20 -29.77
N VAL A 4 3.89 12.54 -30.01
CA VAL A 4 3.06 13.33 -29.11
C VAL A 4 2.69 12.41 -27.94
N ILE A 5 3.44 12.51 -26.84
CA ILE A 5 3.07 11.89 -25.56
C ILE A 5 1.98 12.76 -24.96
N SER A 6 0.81 12.16 -24.67
CA SER A 6 -0.24 12.83 -23.90
C SER A 6 0.25 13.00 -22.46
N LEU A 7 0.72 14.19 -22.10
CA LEU A 7 1.10 14.51 -20.73
C LEU A 7 -0.13 14.92 -19.92
N LEU A 8 -0.39 14.18 -18.84
CA LEU A 8 -1.41 14.54 -17.85
C LEU A 8 -0.76 15.36 -16.75
N PHE A 9 -0.82 16.68 -16.87
CA PHE A 9 -0.38 17.60 -15.82
C PHE A 9 -1.59 18.08 -15.01
N ARG A 10 -1.48 18.08 -13.68
CA ARG A 10 -2.57 18.42 -12.74
C ARG A 10 -2.26 19.74 -12.00
N ASN A 11 -3.29 20.52 -11.66
CA ASN A 11 -3.27 21.77 -10.84
C ASN A 11 -2.66 23.09 -11.44
N ARG A 12 -2.80 24.19 -10.65
CA ARG A 12 -3.12 25.62 -10.97
C ARG A 12 -1.99 26.52 -11.57
N GLU A 13 -2.43 27.65 -12.14
CA GLU A 13 -1.72 28.71 -12.91
C GLU A 13 -1.03 28.27 -14.21
N ILE A 14 -1.72 28.50 -15.34
CA ILE A 14 -1.29 28.12 -16.70
C ILE A 14 0.13 28.63 -17.00
N SER A 15 0.46 29.87 -16.65
CA SER A 15 1.76 30.48 -16.99
C SER A 15 2.95 29.83 -16.26
N THR A 16 2.77 29.51 -14.99
CA THR A 16 3.83 28.94 -14.16
C THR A 16 4.07 27.48 -14.53
N ARG A 17 2.97 26.73 -14.71
CA ARG A 17 2.99 25.36 -15.22
C ARG A 17 3.66 25.26 -16.59
N GLU A 18 3.31 26.12 -17.55
CA GLU A 18 3.94 26.14 -18.88
C GLU A 18 5.45 26.41 -18.81
N MET A 19 5.88 27.30 -17.90
CA MET A 19 7.30 27.58 -17.70
C MET A 19 8.04 26.36 -17.16
N PHE A 20 7.52 25.72 -16.11
CA PHE A 20 8.12 24.51 -15.57
C PHE A 20 8.19 23.39 -16.62
N GLN A 21 7.12 23.17 -17.37
CA GLN A 21 7.09 22.16 -18.43
C GLN A 21 8.20 22.39 -19.45
N LYS A 22 8.38 23.64 -19.90
CA LYS A 22 9.45 24.01 -20.84
C LYS A 22 10.83 23.75 -20.23
N GLU A 23 11.05 24.14 -18.98
CA GLU A 23 12.34 23.96 -18.31
C GLU A 23 12.66 22.48 -18.07
N ILE A 24 11.71 21.65 -17.63
CA ILE A 24 11.96 20.20 -17.45
C ILE A 24 12.29 19.59 -18.81
N VAL A 25 11.46 19.82 -19.83
CA VAL A 25 11.67 19.24 -21.17
C VAL A 25 12.99 19.69 -21.80
N ALA A 26 13.38 20.96 -21.61
CA ALA A 26 14.65 21.48 -22.11
C ALA A 26 15.89 20.83 -21.46
N ASN A 27 15.73 20.30 -20.24
CA ASN A 27 16.81 19.67 -19.47
C ASN A 27 16.75 18.13 -19.48
N LEU A 28 15.76 17.52 -20.14
CA LEU A 28 15.71 16.06 -20.31
C LEU A 28 16.86 15.59 -21.21
N LYS A 29 17.57 14.56 -20.74
CA LYS A 29 18.56 13.86 -21.56
C LYS A 29 17.86 13.04 -22.66
N GLU A 30 18.56 12.81 -23.76
CA GLU A 30 18.08 11.93 -24.81
C GLU A 30 17.75 10.53 -24.25
N GLY A 31 16.62 9.96 -24.67
CA GLY A 31 16.09 8.68 -24.15
C GLY A 31 15.26 8.78 -22.87
N TYR A 32 15.11 9.98 -22.29
CA TYR A 32 14.24 10.22 -21.13
C TYR A 32 12.93 10.89 -21.55
N SER A 33 11.86 10.59 -20.82
CA SER A 33 10.52 11.14 -20.98
C SER A 33 9.88 11.39 -19.63
N ILE A 34 8.97 12.36 -19.55
CA ILE A 34 8.17 12.59 -18.33
C ILE A 34 6.97 11.65 -18.38
N LYS A 35 6.80 10.84 -17.33
CA LYS A 35 5.70 9.90 -17.17
C LYS A 35 4.53 10.51 -16.41
N ASP A 36 4.82 11.22 -15.33
CA ASP A 36 3.86 12.02 -14.56
C ASP A 36 4.55 13.22 -13.93
N ALA A 37 3.81 14.29 -13.65
CA ALA A 37 4.31 15.45 -12.95
C ALA A 37 3.18 16.22 -12.24
N ILE A 38 3.44 16.59 -10.99
CA ILE A 38 2.56 17.41 -10.18
C ILE A 38 3.25 18.72 -9.79
N PHE A 39 2.56 19.83 -10.01
CA PHE A 39 2.97 21.18 -9.63
C PHE A 39 2.22 21.59 -8.38
N GLU A 40 2.92 21.69 -7.25
CA GLU A 40 2.29 22.02 -5.97
C GLU A 40 3.27 22.77 -5.08
N SER A 41 2.75 23.61 -4.18
CA SER A 41 3.53 24.09 -3.03
C SER A 41 3.40 23.05 -1.92
N LEU A 42 4.50 22.38 -1.59
CA LEU A 42 4.59 21.32 -0.59
C LEU A 42 4.94 21.86 0.79
N ASP A 43 5.68 22.97 0.84
CA ASP A 43 6.15 23.63 2.07
C ASP A 43 5.46 24.97 2.38
N ASN A 44 4.40 25.30 1.62
CA ASN A 44 3.67 26.57 1.62
C ASN A 44 4.50 27.84 1.32
N LYS A 45 5.77 27.70 0.95
CA LYS A 45 6.68 28.83 0.73
C LYS A 45 7.11 28.90 -0.71
N ASN A 46 7.56 27.76 -1.23
CA ASN A 46 8.11 27.66 -2.56
C ASN A 46 7.16 26.84 -3.43
N GLN A 47 7.32 26.96 -4.74
CA GLN A 47 6.67 26.07 -5.68
C GLN A 47 7.62 24.94 -6.04
N GLN A 48 7.18 23.73 -5.79
CA GLN A 48 7.90 22.52 -6.14
C GLN A 48 7.22 21.80 -7.30
N VAL A 49 8.00 20.99 -7.99
CA VAL A 49 7.49 20.04 -8.98
C VAL A 49 7.98 18.66 -8.60
N ILE A 50 7.04 17.76 -8.43
CA ILE A 50 7.34 16.34 -8.28
C ILE A 50 7.17 15.73 -9.66
N THR A 51 8.22 15.10 -10.18
CA THR A 51 8.21 14.51 -11.52
C THR A 51 8.63 13.05 -11.44
N ILE A 52 7.93 12.20 -12.19
CA ILE A 52 8.40 10.87 -12.53
C ILE A 52 8.98 10.94 -13.95
N ILE A 53 10.29 10.74 -14.04
CA ILE A 53 11.01 10.69 -15.31
C ILE A 53 11.29 9.23 -15.64
N ARG A 54 10.87 8.80 -16.83
CA ARG A 54 11.14 7.48 -17.36
C ARG A 54 12.28 7.53 -18.36
N TRP A 55 13.28 6.70 -18.13
CA TRP A 55 14.22 6.29 -19.15
C TRP A 55 13.77 4.98 -19.79
N GLU A 56 13.79 4.91 -21.11
CA GLU A 56 13.62 3.66 -21.86
C GLU A 56 14.84 3.42 -22.75
N ALA A 57 15.39 2.21 -22.70
CA ALA A 57 16.41 1.81 -23.67
C ALA A 57 15.83 1.84 -25.09
N GLU A 58 16.67 2.11 -26.10
CA GLU A 58 16.25 2.19 -27.51
C GLU A 58 15.53 0.92 -28.00
N ASN A 59 15.91 -0.24 -27.46
CA ASN A 59 15.31 -1.54 -27.78
C ASN A 59 14.09 -1.89 -26.89
N LYS A 60 13.69 -0.98 -25.98
CA LYS A 60 12.58 -1.10 -25.03
C LYS A 60 12.61 -2.33 -24.12
N THR A 61 13.78 -2.95 -23.96
CA THR A 61 13.92 -4.15 -23.11
C THR A 61 14.18 -3.83 -21.64
N SER A 62 14.54 -2.59 -21.35
CA SER A 62 14.72 -2.09 -19.99
C SER A 62 14.10 -0.69 -19.85
N GLN A 63 13.43 -0.49 -18.73
CA GLN A 63 12.87 0.80 -18.34
C GLN A 63 13.34 1.10 -16.92
N GLN A 64 13.57 2.38 -16.63
CA GLN A 64 13.88 2.85 -15.29
C GLN A 64 13.10 4.14 -15.04
N ASP A 65 12.37 4.18 -13.94
CA ASP A 65 11.69 5.39 -13.51
C ASP A 65 12.56 6.09 -12.45
N SER A 66 12.51 7.41 -12.43
CA SER A 66 13.21 8.24 -11.45
C SER A 66 12.24 9.26 -10.89
N LEU A 67 12.20 9.35 -9.57
CA LEU A 67 11.48 10.38 -8.86
C LEU A 67 12.41 11.57 -8.68
N VAL A 68 12.02 12.72 -9.19
CA VAL A 68 12.79 13.97 -9.06
C VAL A 68 11.90 15.05 -8.49
N VAL A 69 12.42 15.76 -7.48
CA VAL A 69 11.76 16.93 -6.90
C VAL A 69 12.58 18.16 -7.25
N TYR A 70 11.92 19.08 -7.94
CA TYR A 70 12.45 20.36 -8.35
C TYR A 70 11.87 21.49 -7.51
N GLU A 71 12.64 22.56 -7.35
CA GLU A 71 12.17 23.85 -6.86
C GLU A 71 12.37 24.91 -7.95
N LEU A 72 11.41 25.83 -8.06
CA LEU A 72 11.57 26.99 -8.92
C LEU A 72 12.21 28.14 -8.17
N LYS A 73 13.39 28.54 -8.62
CA LYS A 73 14.10 29.69 -8.08
C LYS A 73 14.55 30.59 -9.23
N ASP A 74 14.18 31.87 -9.17
CA ASP A 74 14.56 32.87 -10.18
C ASP A 74 14.24 32.45 -11.63
N ARG A 75 13.09 31.79 -11.83
CA ARG A 75 12.64 31.22 -13.12
C ARG A 75 13.52 30.09 -13.67
N LYS A 76 14.36 29.48 -12.84
CA LYS A 76 15.14 28.28 -13.18
C LYS A 76 14.73 27.13 -12.28
N LEU A 77 14.77 25.93 -12.85
CA LEU A 77 14.64 24.72 -12.07
C LEU A 77 15.96 24.34 -11.42
N ALA A 78 15.89 24.03 -10.13
CA ALA A 78 16.95 23.34 -9.42
C ALA A 78 16.36 22.05 -8.85
N ASP A 79 16.94 20.91 -9.20
CA ASP A 79 16.66 19.67 -8.49
C ASP A 79 17.35 19.72 -7.12
N PHE A 80 16.64 19.26 -6.10
CA PHE A 80 17.21 19.12 -4.76
C PHE A 80 17.01 17.71 -4.19
N TYR A 81 16.31 16.85 -4.93
CA TYR A 81 16.16 15.43 -4.64
C TYR A 81 15.93 14.64 -5.92
N SER A 82 16.62 13.50 -6.04
CA SER A 82 16.46 12.56 -7.14
C SER A 82 16.77 11.15 -6.66
N THR A 83 15.93 10.18 -6.99
CA THR A 83 16.17 8.76 -6.79
C THR A 83 15.72 7.97 -8.03
N SER A 84 16.45 6.92 -8.37
CA SER A 84 16.22 6.06 -9.54
C SER A 84 16.14 4.57 -9.19
N GLU A 85 15.95 4.25 -7.91
CA GLU A 85 16.03 2.89 -7.40
C GLU A 85 14.79 2.02 -7.72
N TRP A 86 13.75 2.59 -8.33
CA TRP A 86 12.41 1.99 -8.36
C TRP A 86 11.80 1.96 -9.77
N VAL A 87 11.06 0.89 -10.11
CA VAL A 87 10.09 0.96 -11.20
C VAL A 87 8.80 1.49 -10.58
N LEU A 88 8.40 2.72 -10.89
CA LEU A 88 7.18 3.29 -10.33
C LEU A 88 5.98 2.62 -11.01
N ASP A 89 5.30 1.71 -10.31
CA ASP A 89 4.11 1.06 -10.81
C ASP A 89 2.90 1.97 -10.56
N LEU A 90 2.22 2.36 -11.63
CA LEU A 90 1.10 3.32 -11.57
C LEU A 90 -0.27 2.63 -11.54
N GLY A 91 -0.29 1.30 -11.41
CA GLY A 91 -1.46 0.51 -11.75
C GLY A 91 -2.56 0.45 -10.68
N ASN A 92 -2.24 0.16 -9.42
CA ASN A 92 -3.22 -0.58 -8.62
C ASN A 92 -3.58 -0.03 -7.23
N HIS A 93 -2.87 0.96 -6.68
CA HIS A 93 -3.03 1.28 -5.25
C HIS A 93 -3.65 2.64 -4.93
N LEU A 94 -3.64 3.60 -5.88
CA LEU A 94 -3.99 5.00 -5.62
C LEU A 94 -5.03 5.56 -6.62
N ASN A 95 -6.13 4.83 -6.87
CA ASN A 95 -7.16 5.21 -7.87
C ASN A 95 -6.60 5.47 -9.29
N GLY A 96 -5.47 4.85 -9.64
CA GLY A 96 -4.78 5.03 -10.93
C GLY A 96 -3.80 6.21 -10.99
N ASP A 97 -3.57 6.91 -9.88
CA ASP A 97 -2.63 8.03 -9.81
C ASP A 97 -1.23 7.59 -9.36
N SER A 98 -0.20 8.09 -10.04
CA SER A 98 1.20 7.75 -9.72
C SER A 98 1.78 8.53 -8.54
N ILE A 99 1.31 9.76 -8.38
CA ILE A 99 1.69 10.69 -7.33
C ILE A 99 0.38 11.21 -6.75
N ILE A 100 0.21 11.11 -5.44
CA ILE A 100 -0.83 11.84 -4.70
C ILE A 100 -0.12 12.90 -3.87
N VAL A 101 -0.68 14.11 -3.81
CA VAL A 101 -0.19 15.17 -2.93
C VAL A 101 -1.28 15.58 -1.95
N THR A 102 -1.02 15.45 -0.66
CA THR A 102 -2.02 15.69 0.39
C THR A 102 -1.32 15.89 1.73
N ASP A 103 -1.91 16.72 2.59
CA ASP A 103 -1.49 16.88 3.99
C ASP A 103 -2.12 15.74 4.80
N ILE A 104 -1.35 14.66 4.99
CA ILE A 104 -1.74 13.38 5.60
C ILE A 104 -1.77 13.51 7.13
N ASN A 105 -0.80 14.23 7.70
CA ASN A 105 -0.60 14.33 9.15
C ASN A 105 -1.09 15.65 9.77
N LYS A 106 -1.69 16.54 8.97
CA LYS A 106 -2.25 17.84 9.39
C LYS A 106 -1.25 18.79 10.03
N ASP A 107 0.03 18.67 9.72
CA ASP A 107 1.05 19.63 10.18
C ASP A 107 1.11 20.90 9.31
N GLY A 108 0.30 20.94 8.25
CA GLY A 108 0.19 22.04 7.30
C GLY A 108 1.15 21.94 6.12
N LEU A 109 2.13 21.03 6.15
CA LEU A 109 2.93 20.66 4.98
C LEU A 109 2.18 19.58 4.17
N LYS A 110 2.46 19.49 2.87
CA LYS A 110 1.90 18.41 2.06
C LYS A 110 2.93 17.30 1.90
N GLU A 111 2.48 16.09 2.12
CA GLU A 111 3.19 14.90 1.70
C GLU A 111 2.88 14.61 0.23
N PHE A 112 3.80 13.88 -0.40
CA PHE A 112 3.52 13.21 -1.65
C PHE A 112 3.76 11.71 -1.53
N VAL A 113 2.82 10.94 -2.07
CA VAL A 113 2.80 9.49 -2.02
C VAL A 113 3.11 8.98 -3.41
N VAL A 114 4.04 8.03 -3.52
CA VAL A 114 4.37 7.35 -4.77
C VAL A 114 4.21 5.86 -4.61
N THR A 115 3.76 5.20 -5.67
CA THR A 115 3.68 3.75 -5.75
C THR A 115 4.91 3.22 -6.49
N GLY A 116 5.68 2.36 -5.83
CA GLY A 116 6.83 1.67 -6.40
C GLY A 116 6.54 0.19 -6.60
N SER A 117 7.24 -0.42 -7.56
CA SER A 117 7.27 -1.87 -7.75
C SER A 117 8.67 -2.35 -8.16
N THR A 118 8.97 -3.59 -7.83
CA THR A 118 10.15 -4.32 -8.34
C THR A 118 9.83 -5.12 -9.61
N GLY A 119 8.57 -5.13 -10.06
CA GLY A 119 8.08 -5.92 -11.19
C GLY A 119 7.89 -7.42 -10.88
N GLY A 120 8.12 -7.83 -9.64
CA GLY A 120 7.84 -9.20 -9.19
C GLY A 120 6.36 -9.41 -8.86
N ASN A 121 5.96 -10.69 -8.81
CA ASN A 121 4.63 -11.11 -8.38
C ASN A 121 4.68 -11.48 -6.88
N CYS A 122 4.83 -10.47 -6.02
CA CYS A 122 4.77 -10.63 -4.58
C CYS A 122 4.16 -9.40 -3.89
N TRP A 123 3.61 -9.53 -2.69
CA TRP A 123 2.97 -8.40 -1.99
C TRP A 123 3.96 -7.31 -1.62
N THR A 124 5.17 -7.69 -1.21
CA THR A 124 6.26 -6.73 -0.94
C THR A 124 6.92 -6.20 -2.22
N CYS A 125 6.58 -6.75 -3.38
CA CYS A 125 7.08 -6.30 -4.67
C CYS A 125 6.41 -5.01 -5.14
N THR A 126 5.29 -4.60 -4.54
CA THR A 126 4.64 -3.32 -4.80
C THR A 126 4.37 -2.61 -3.48
N TYR A 127 4.74 -1.34 -3.38
CA TYR A 127 4.76 -0.63 -2.10
C TYR A 127 4.47 0.85 -2.26
N LEU A 128 3.84 1.45 -1.25
CA LEU A 128 3.69 2.89 -1.13
C LEU A 128 4.88 3.49 -0.36
N ARG A 129 5.32 4.67 -0.80
CA ARG A 129 6.33 5.49 -0.13
C ARG A 129 5.74 6.88 0.08
N ILE A 130 5.94 7.45 1.25
CA ILE A 130 5.39 8.74 1.64
C ILE A 130 6.55 9.68 1.90
N PHE A 131 6.54 10.84 1.25
CA PHE A 131 7.61 11.83 1.37
C PHE A 131 7.04 13.17 1.79
N GLN A 132 7.78 13.90 2.62
CA GLN A 132 7.47 15.27 3.00
C GLN A 132 8.61 16.19 2.57
N VAL A 133 8.28 17.40 2.10
CA VAL A 133 9.28 18.43 1.78
C VAL A 133 9.35 19.45 2.89
N LYS A 134 10.54 19.63 3.46
CA LYS A 134 10.81 20.63 4.51
C LYS A 134 11.97 21.52 4.09
N GLY A 135 11.65 22.66 3.47
CA GLY A 135 12.65 23.51 2.83
C GLY A 135 13.25 22.82 1.61
N HIS A 136 14.59 22.70 1.55
CA HIS A 136 15.31 22.04 0.44
C HIS A 136 15.66 20.57 0.75
N GLN A 137 14.84 19.91 1.57
CA GLN A 137 15.03 18.52 1.95
C GLN A 137 13.75 17.73 1.71
N VAL A 138 13.90 16.54 1.13
CA VAL A 138 12.85 15.53 1.05
C VAL A 138 13.13 14.51 2.15
N LEU A 139 12.15 14.30 3.02
CA LEU A 139 12.20 13.32 4.10
C LEU A 139 11.19 12.23 3.79
N GLU A 140 11.58 10.98 3.97
CA GLU A 140 10.65 9.88 3.84
C GLU A 140 9.95 9.63 5.19
N LEU A 141 8.62 9.57 5.17
CA LEU A 141 7.78 9.28 6.30
C LEU A 141 7.37 7.80 6.24
N LEU A 142 8.22 6.93 6.77
CA LEU A 142 7.89 5.52 6.95
C LEU A 142 7.74 5.17 8.43
N PRO A 143 6.74 4.34 8.81
CA PRO A 143 6.83 3.58 10.03
C PRO A 143 8.03 2.64 10.00
N ASP A 144 8.54 2.29 11.17
CA ASP A 144 9.55 1.22 11.32
C ASP A 144 8.87 -0.13 11.09
N LEU A 145 8.78 -0.54 9.83
CA LEU A 145 8.10 -1.77 9.40
C LEU A 145 9.10 -2.93 9.30
N PRO A 146 8.72 -4.13 9.76
CA PRO A 146 9.43 -5.36 9.38
C PRO A 146 9.50 -5.53 7.85
N GLU A 147 10.52 -6.24 7.35
CA GLU A 147 10.67 -6.52 5.91
C GLU A 147 9.48 -7.28 5.31
N THR A 148 8.69 -7.97 6.15
CA THR A 148 7.47 -8.67 5.76
C THR A 148 6.25 -7.77 5.71
N GLN A 149 6.37 -6.46 5.96
CA GLN A 149 5.24 -5.54 6.00
C GLN A 149 5.38 -4.45 4.95
N VAL A 150 4.26 -4.08 4.34
CA VAL A 150 4.24 -3.09 3.27
C VAL A 150 3.02 -2.18 3.35
N ILE A 151 3.23 -0.87 3.22
CA ILE A 151 2.12 0.09 3.11
C ILE A 151 1.40 -0.14 1.78
N PHE A 152 0.12 -0.47 1.86
CA PHE A 152 -0.72 -0.72 0.66
C PHE A 152 -1.90 0.25 0.55
N GLY A 153 -2.22 0.99 1.61
CA GLY A 153 -3.30 1.97 1.61
C GLY A 153 -3.10 3.12 2.60
N ILE A 154 -3.80 4.23 2.35
CA ILE A 154 -3.82 5.42 3.20
C ILE A 154 -5.28 5.90 3.27
N LYS A 155 -5.87 5.90 4.47
CA LYS A 155 -7.30 6.20 4.67
C LYS A 155 -7.51 6.86 6.03
N ASP A 156 -8.38 7.85 6.08
CA ASP A 156 -8.90 8.41 7.34
C ASP A 156 -10.00 7.46 7.82
N LEU A 157 -9.69 6.63 8.82
CA LEU A 157 -10.57 5.58 9.32
C LEU A 157 -11.46 6.03 10.46
N ASP A 158 -10.97 6.97 11.29
CA ASP A 158 -11.69 7.48 12.47
C ASP A 158 -12.31 8.87 12.28
N PHE A 159 -12.18 9.44 11.08
CA PHE A 159 -12.72 10.74 10.69
C PHE A 159 -12.16 11.91 11.52
N ASP A 160 -10.98 11.74 12.14
CA ASP A 160 -10.28 12.82 12.85
C ASP A 160 -9.53 13.78 11.89
N GLY A 161 -9.44 13.39 10.61
CA GLY A 161 -8.82 14.13 9.53
C GLY A 161 -7.35 13.80 9.31
N LEU A 162 -6.67 13.13 10.25
CA LEU A 162 -5.42 12.43 10.01
C LEU A 162 -5.72 11.17 9.19
N LYS A 163 -4.74 10.66 8.45
CA LYS A 163 -4.92 9.39 7.73
C LYS A 163 -4.03 8.32 8.34
N GLU A 164 -4.66 7.18 8.61
CA GLU A 164 -4.00 5.95 8.97
C GLU A 164 -3.36 5.31 7.74
N LEU A 165 -2.29 4.56 7.99
CA LEU A 165 -1.71 3.66 7.00
C LEU A 165 -2.31 2.28 7.19
N LEU A 166 -2.72 1.70 6.07
CA LEU A 166 -3.04 0.29 5.99
C LEU A 166 -1.78 -0.43 5.54
N VAL A 167 -1.28 -1.32 6.39
CA VAL A 167 -0.03 -2.07 6.19
C VAL A 167 -0.36 -3.55 6.05
N LEU A 168 -0.01 -4.15 4.92
CA LEU A 168 -0.26 -5.55 4.64
C LEU A 168 0.85 -6.39 5.29
N ASP A 169 0.45 -7.40 6.04
CA ASP A 169 1.38 -8.36 6.62
C ASP A 169 1.66 -9.51 5.64
N ALA A 170 2.75 -9.38 4.90
CA ALA A 170 3.15 -10.30 3.85
C ALA A 170 3.81 -11.59 4.34
N GLN A 171 3.93 -11.79 5.65
CA GLN A 171 4.39 -13.09 6.17
C GLN A 171 3.41 -14.24 5.83
N TRP A 172 2.16 -13.90 5.50
CA TRP A 172 1.13 -14.85 5.10
C TRP A 172 1.14 -15.18 3.61
N GLU A 173 1.96 -14.47 2.83
CA GLU A 173 2.12 -14.75 1.42
C GLU A 173 2.72 -16.14 1.21
N PHE A 174 2.08 -16.95 0.36
CA PHE A 174 2.44 -18.36 0.12
C PHE A 174 2.38 -19.25 1.37
N TYR A 175 1.62 -18.85 2.40
CA TYR A 175 1.39 -19.70 3.57
C TYR A 175 0.89 -21.08 3.11
N MET A 176 1.63 -22.15 3.45
CA MET A 176 1.37 -23.52 2.99
C MET A 176 1.32 -23.75 1.48
N ASP A 177 2.21 -23.10 0.73
CA ASP A 177 2.27 -23.24 -0.73
C ASP A 177 1.00 -22.76 -1.46
N LEU A 178 0.11 -22.04 -0.76
CA LEU A 178 -1.05 -21.40 -1.38
C LEU A 178 -0.58 -20.45 -2.48
N CYS A 179 -1.35 -20.36 -3.56
CA CYS A 179 -1.07 -19.41 -4.62
C CYS A 179 -1.05 -17.95 -4.09
N HIS A 180 -0.32 -17.04 -4.74
CA HIS A 180 -0.27 -15.62 -4.36
C HIS A 180 -1.67 -15.01 -4.15
N ALA A 181 -2.57 -15.20 -5.12
CA ALA A 181 -3.93 -14.66 -5.07
C ALA A 181 -4.84 -15.38 -4.04
N CYS A 182 -4.42 -16.56 -3.61
CA CYS A 182 -5.11 -17.43 -2.66
C CYS A 182 -4.58 -17.24 -1.23
N SER A 183 -3.48 -16.51 -1.04
CA SER A 183 -2.80 -16.42 0.24
C SER A 183 -3.65 -15.63 1.26
N PRO A 184 -3.61 -16.00 2.55
CA PRO A 184 -4.28 -15.24 3.60
C PRO A 184 -3.69 -13.84 3.72
N SER A 185 -4.53 -12.85 3.95
CA SER A 185 -4.13 -11.45 4.08
C SER A 185 -4.85 -10.78 5.24
N VAL A 186 -4.14 -9.85 5.87
CA VAL A 186 -4.67 -8.97 6.90
C VAL A 186 -3.93 -7.64 6.85
N SER A 187 -4.65 -6.57 7.19
CA SER A 187 -4.13 -5.22 7.24
C SER A 187 -3.92 -4.81 8.70
N LEU A 188 -2.71 -4.40 9.02
CA LEU A 188 -2.37 -3.70 10.25
C LEU A 188 -2.65 -2.22 10.05
N ILE A 189 -3.18 -1.56 11.09
CA ILE A 189 -3.49 -0.13 11.04
C ILE A 189 -2.39 0.62 11.80
N TYR A 190 -1.81 1.63 11.17
CA TYR A 190 -0.84 2.53 11.80
C TYR A 190 -1.39 3.95 11.86
N LYS A 191 -1.44 4.54 13.06
CA LYS A 191 -1.90 5.92 13.30
C LYS A 191 -0.75 6.88 13.47
N TRP A 192 -0.92 8.12 13.03
CA TRP A 192 0.03 9.19 13.30
C TRP A 192 -0.08 9.68 14.73
N GLU A 193 0.94 9.41 15.56
CA GLU A 193 1.00 9.86 16.94
C GLU A 193 2.41 10.31 17.32
N LYS A 194 2.51 11.49 17.94
CA LYS A 194 3.78 12.05 18.43
C LYS A 194 4.84 12.11 17.31
N ASP A 195 4.44 12.68 16.18
CA ASP A 195 5.30 12.92 15.00
C ASP A 195 5.82 11.65 14.30
N ARG A 196 5.12 10.51 14.46
CA ARG A 196 5.44 9.26 13.76
C ARG A 196 4.23 8.34 13.64
N TYR A 197 4.27 7.42 12.69
CA TYR A 197 3.31 6.32 12.62
C TYR A 197 3.59 5.25 13.67
N GLN A 198 2.55 4.80 14.36
CA GLN A 198 2.60 3.73 15.36
C GLN A 198 1.48 2.72 15.08
N GLU A 199 1.81 1.43 15.19
CA GLU A 199 0.83 0.35 15.05
C GLU A 199 -0.24 0.45 16.14
N ILE A 200 -1.50 0.37 15.73
CA ILE A 200 -2.63 0.30 16.64
C ILE A 200 -2.82 -1.16 17.01
N SER A 201 -2.48 -1.52 18.25
CA SER A 201 -2.86 -2.81 18.80
C SER A 201 -4.24 -2.69 19.44
N VAL A 202 -5.22 -3.42 18.89
CA VAL A 202 -6.61 -3.43 19.39
C VAL A 202 -6.74 -4.17 20.75
N ASP A 203 -5.65 -4.76 21.24
CA ASP A 203 -5.62 -5.60 22.46
C ASP A 203 -5.51 -4.80 23.79
N LYS A 204 -5.60 -3.45 23.77
CA LYS A 204 -5.30 -2.61 24.94
C LYS A 204 -6.47 -1.77 25.44
N GLU A 205 -7.47 -2.37 26.11
CA GLU A 205 -8.49 -1.72 26.98
C GLU A 205 -9.27 -0.49 26.44
N GLN A 206 -8.98 -0.03 25.22
CA GLN A 206 -9.51 1.10 24.49
C GLN A 206 -9.45 0.71 23.02
N VAL A 207 -10.46 -0.06 22.60
CA VAL A 207 -10.72 -0.23 21.18
C VAL A 207 -11.38 1.07 20.73
N ASP A 208 -10.66 1.88 19.96
CA ASP A 208 -11.31 2.94 19.19
C ASP A 208 -12.29 2.24 18.25
N ILE A 209 -13.58 2.54 18.46
CA ILE A 209 -14.69 1.82 17.83
C ILE A 209 -14.60 1.90 16.30
N GLU A 210 -13.99 2.97 15.81
CA GLU A 210 -13.76 3.28 14.41
C GLU A 210 -12.83 2.26 13.74
N PHE A 211 -11.71 1.86 14.37
CA PHE A 211 -10.80 0.87 13.78
C PHE A 211 -11.39 -0.54 13.82
N SER A 212 -12.19 -0.85 14.85
CA SER A 212 -12.95 -2.10 14.89
C SER A 212 -13.93 -2.23 13.71
N LEU A 213 -14.52 -1.13 13.26
CA LEU A 213 -15.44 -1.13 12.11
C LEU A 213 -14.74 -1.48 10.80
N TYR A 214 -13.47 -1.10 10.63
CA TYR A 214 -12.68 -1.51 9.48
C TYR A 214 -12.55 -3.03 9.42
N TYR A 215 -12.17 -3.67 10.53
CA TYR A 215 -12.07 -5.14 10.60
C TYR A 215 -13.43 -5.82 10.42
N ASP A 216 -14.52 -5.25 10.95
CA ASP A 216 -15.87 -5.77 10.71
C ASP A 216 -16.26 -5.72 9.23
N GLU A 217 -15.91 -4.65 8.51
CA GLU A 217 -16.12 -4.52 7.07
C GLU A 217 -15.33 -5.60 6.31
N GLN A 218 -14.04 -5.76 6.61
CA GLN A 218 -13.19 -6.79 5.98
C GLN A 218 -13.69 -8.21 6.25
N ILE A 219 -14.05 -8.54 7.49
CA ILE A 219 -14.61 -9.84 7.85
C ILE A 219 -15.90 -10.09 7.05
N LYS A 220 -16.78 -9.09 6.97
CA LYS A 220 -18.04 -9.22 6.24
C LYS A 220 -17.82 -9.46 4.75
N GLU A 221 -16.93 -8.71 4.11
CA GLU A 221 -16.57 -8.87 2.69
C GLU A 221 -16.05 -10.29 2.41
N LEU A 222 -15.09 -10.77 3.21
CA LEU A 222 -14.54 -12.13 3.08
C LEU A 222 -15.62 -13.21 3.27
N GLN A 223 -16.55 -13.01 4.20
CA GLN A 223 -17.67 -13.93 4.41
C GLN A 223 -18.68 -13.91 3.24
N GLU A 224 -18.88 -12.76 2.61
CA GLU A 224 -19.70 -12.63 1.41
C GLU A 224 -19.03 -13.32 0.22
N GLU A 225 -17.73 -13.14 0.02
CA GLU A 225 -16.96 -13.88 -1.00
C GLU A 225 -17.12 -15.39 -0.82
N ILE A 226 -16.93 -15.92 0.38
CA ILE A 226 -17.11 -17.35 0.67
C ILE A 226 -18.54 -17.84 0.35
N LYS A 227 -19.56 -17.01 0.63
CA LYS A 227 -20.96 -17.37 0.32
C LYS A 227 -21.21 -17.42 -1.18
N GLU A 228 -20.56 -16.55 -1.94
CA GLU A 228 -20.69 -16.47 -3.40
C GLU A 228 -19.79 -17.45 -4.17
N MET A 229 -18.77 -18.01 -3.51
CA MET A 229 -17.91 -19.04 -4.09
C MET A 229 -18.70 -20.23 -4.62
N SER A 230 -18.32 -20.66 -5.82
CA SER A 230 -18.76 -21.91 -6.43
C SER A 230 -18.29 -23.12 -5.61
N GLU A 231 -18.90 -24.28 -5.88
CA GLU A 231 -18.53 -25.51 -5.18
C GLU A 231 -17.07 -25.94 -5.41
N ASP A 232 -16.52 -25.63 -6.59
CA ASP A 232 -15.12 -25.92 -6.93
C ASP A 232 -14.17 -24.98 -6.17
N GLU A 233 -14.51 -23.69 -6.06
CA GLU A 233 -13.72 -22.72 -5.29
C GLU A 233 -13.69 -23.03 -3.79
N ARG A 234 -14.80 -23.55 -3.24
CA ARG A 234 -14.87 -24.02 -1.85
C ARG A 234 -14.02 -25.25 -1.56
N GLY A 235 -13.60 -25.98 -2.59
CA GLY A 235 -12.63 -27.06 -2.48
C GLY A 235 -11.17 -26.59 -2.48
N SER A 236 -10.91 -25.33 -2.84
CA SER A 236 -9.60 -24.85 -3.28
C SER A 236 -8.84 -24.02 -2.24
N ASP A 237 -7.57 -23.74 -2.55
CA ASP A 237 -6.68 -22.77 -1.89
C ASP A 237 -7.34 -21.42 -1.61
N TYR A 238 -8.23 -20.94 -2.50
CA TYR A 238 -8.91 -19.65 -2.33
C TYR A 238 -9.79 -19.62 -1.08
N TYR A 239 -10.60 -20.66 -0.87
CA TYR A 239 -11.44 -20.75 0.31
C TYR A 239 -10.60 -20.76 1.59
N MET A 240 -9.49 -21.51 1.58
CA MET A 240 -8.58 -21.60 2.72
C MET A 240 -7.98 -20.24 3.07
N GLY A 241 -7.48 -19.53 2.05
CA GLY A 241 -6.98 -18.17 2.20
C GLY A 241 -7.96 -17.25 2.90
N ARG A 242 -9.23 -17.25 2.44
CA ARG A 242 -10.28 -16.40 2.99
C ARG A 242 -10.67 -16.76 4.41
N VAL A 243 -10.75 -18.05 4.74
CA VAL A 243 -11.04 -18.49 6.11
C VAL A 243 -9.94 -18.09 7.09
N ILE A 244 -8.68 -18.21 6.68
CA ILE A 244 -7.55 -17.75 7.49
C ILE A 244 -7.57 -16.21 7.59
N SER A 245 -7.79 -15.48 6.49
CA SER A 245 -7.95 -14.01 6.52
C SER A 245 -9.03 -13.56 7.52
N ILE A 246 -10.19 -14.23 7.56
CA ILE A 246 -11.25 -13.92 8.54
C ILE A 246 -10.70 -14.05 9.96
N PHE A 247 -10.00 -15.14 10.27
CA PHE A 247 -9.40 -15.33 11.59
C PHE A 247 -8.38 -14.24 11.92
N LEU A 248 -7.49 -13.90 10.98
CA LEU A 248 -6.50 -12.84 11.17
C LEU A 248 -7.16 -11.48 11.44
N ASN A 249 -8.23 -11.13 10.72
CA ASN A 249 -8.95 -9.89 11.00
C ASN A 249 -9.61 -9.90 12.39
N TYR A 250 -10.11 -11.04 12.88
CA TYR A 250 -10.58 -11.14 14.26
C TYR A 250 -9.45 -11.02 15.29
N LEU A 251 -8.25 -11.53 14.99
CA LEU A 251 -7.07 -11.35 15.83
C LEU A 251 -6.72 -9.87 15.93
N GLU A 252 -6.59 -9.19 14.80
CA GLU A 252 -6.26 -7.76 14.77
C GLU A 252 -7.35 -6.90 15.38
N LYS A 253 -8.61 -7.38 15.40
CA LYS A 253 -9.72 -6.74 16.11
C LYS A 253 -9.73 -6.99 17.63
N GLY A 254 -8.77 -7.75 18.18
CA GLY A 254 -8.76 -8.14 19.60
C GLY A 254 -9.86 -9.15 19.99
N GLU A 255 -10.54 -9.75 19.02
CA GLU A 255 -11.62 -10.72 19.21
C GLU A 255 -11.14 -12.17 18.98
N LYS A 256 -9.91 -12.48 19.41
CA LYS A 256 -9.21 -13.76 19.13
C LYS A 256 -10.06 -15.01 19.35
N GLU A 257 -10.69 -15.16 20.52
CA GLU A 257 -11.48 -16.35 20.85
C GLU A 257 -12.71 -16.50 19.93
N LYS A 258 -13.37 -15.39 19.63
CA LYS A 258 -14.52 -15.37 18.71
C LYS A 258 -14.08 -15.70 17.28
N GLY A 259 -12.95 -15.13 16.84
CA GLY A 259 -12.35 -15.46 15.55
C GLY A 259 -12.02 -16.93 15.42
N TRP A 260 -11.51 -17.54 16.49
CA TRP A 260 -11.20 -18.96 16.51
C TRP A 260 -12.44 -19.86 16.40
N GLU A 261 -13.53 -19.51 17.08
CA GLU A 261 -14.80 -20.23 16.92
C GLU A 261 -15.33 -20.12 15.48
N VAL A 262 -15.26 -18.93 14.87
CA VAL A 262 -15.66 -18.72 13.47
C VAL A 262 -14.78 -19.55 12.53
N PHE A 263 -13.46 -19.52 12.73
CA PHE A 263 -12.50 -20.30 11.96
C PHE A 263 -12.82 -21.79 12.01
N LYS A 264 -13.00 -22.38 13.20
CA LYS A 264 -13.35 -23.80 13.35
C LYS A 264 -14.65 -24.16 12.64
N ASN A 265 -15.65 -23.28 12.68
CA ASN A 265 -16.92 -23.52 12.00
C ASN A 265 -16.74 -23.56 10.48
N TYR A 266 -15.91 -22.69 9.91
CA TYR A 266 -15.59 -22.75 8.49
C TYR A 266 -14.74 -23.98 8.13
N MET A 267 -13.81 -24.37 9.01
CA MET A 267 -12.94 -25.53 8.82
C MET A 267 -13.61 -26.87 9.11
N ALA A 268 -14.91 -26.87 9.45
CA ALA A 268 -15.69 -28.08 9.66
C ALA A 268 -15.82 -28.88 8.35
N GLU A 269 -15.71 -30.21 8.47
CA GLU A 269 -15.59 -31.14 7.34
C GLU A 269 -16.72 -30.98 6.31
N GLU A 270 -17.94 -30.71 6.77
CA GLU A 270 -19.13 -30.54 5.96
C GLU A 270 -19.05 -29.39 4.94
N ASN A 271 -18.12 -28.45 5.11
CA ASN A 271 -17.96 -27.31 4.21
C ASN A 271 -17.09 -27.63 2.99
N PHE A 272 -16.53 -28.84 2.90
CA PHE A 272 -15.52 -29.18 1.90
C PHE A 272 -15.88 -30.39 1.07
N LYS A 273 -15.48 -30.34 -0.21
CA LYS A 273 -15.75 -31.41 -1.18
C LYS A 273 -14.51 -32.21 -1.56
N GLU A 274 -13.31 -31.65 -1.43
CA GLU A 274 -12.08 -32.28 -1.90
C GLU A 274 -11.57 -33.39 -0.98
N LYS A 275 -11.06 -34.46 -1.61
CA LYS A 275 -10.45 -35.59 -0.91
C LYS A 275 -9.02 -35.21 -0.50
N GLY A 276 -8.74 -35.20 0.81
CA GLY A 276 -7.45 -34.76 1.38
C GLY A 276 -7.56 -33.44 2.15
N PHE A 277 -8.67 -32.73 1.99
CA PHE A 277 -8.94 -31.47 2.69
C PHE A 277 -8.86 -31.61 4.21
N LYS A 278 -9.35 -32.73 4.78
CA LYS A 278 -9.34 -32.97 6.23
C LYS A 278 -7.95 -32.89 6.85
N ASP A 279 -6.95 -33.42 6.16
CA ASP A 279 -5.58 -33.47 6.67
C ASP A 279 -4.96 -32.07 6.64
N MET A 280 -5.20 -31.30 5.57
CA MET A 280 -4.80 -29.90 5.47
C MET A 280 -5.48 -29.03 6.52
N ALA A 281 -6.81 -29.14 6.65
CA ALA A 281 -7.57 -28.34 7.61
C ALA A 281 -7.17 -28.64 9.05
N LYS A 282 -6.93 -29.91 9.36
CA LYS A 282 -6.39 -30.31 10.65
C LYS A 282 -5.01 -29.70 10.89
N TRP A 283 -4.09 -29.80 9.94
CA TRP A 283 -2.76 -29.22 10.06
C TRP A 283 -2.81 -27.71 10.30
N ILE A 284 -3.62 -26.97 9.52
CA ILE A 284 -3.79 -25.51 9.66
C ILE A 284 -4.35 -25.17 11.03
N THR A 285 -5.37 -25.91 11.46
CA THR A 285 -5.96 -25.72 12.78
C THR A 285 -4.90 -25.95 13.87
N ASP A 286 -4.10 -26.99 13.78
CA ASP A 286 -3.04 -27.29 14.76
C ASP A 286 -1.92 -26.21 14.74
N ASP A 287 -1.50 -25.75 13.56
CA ASP A 287 -0.46 -24.71 13.42
C ASP A 287 -0.91 -23.35 13.96
N LEU A 288 -2.09 -22.87 13.54
CA LEU A 288 -2.63 -21.59 14.01
C LEU A 288 -2.92 -21.64 15.51
N ARG A 289 -3.46 -22.76 16.02
CA ARG A 289 -3.65 -22.95 17.47
C ARG A 289 -2.33 -22.83 18.21
N LYS A 290 -1.29 -23.53 17.74
CA LYS A 290 0.03 -23.47 18.35
C LYS A 290 0.58 -22.04 18.32
N ARG A 291 0.46 -21.34 17.19
CA ARG A 291 0.98 -19.98 16.98
C ARG A 291 0.31 -18.94 17.88
N PHE A 292 -1.01 -19.00 18.08
CA PHE A 292 -1.76 -17.92 18.75
C PHE A 292 -2.29 -18.25 20.16
N PHE A 293 -2.29 -19.52 20.56
CA PHE A 293 -2.85 -19.97 21.85
C PHE A 293 -1.85 -20.73 22.73
N GLU A 294 -0.80 -21.33 22.16
CA GLU A 294 0.13 -22.19 22.92
C GLU A 294 1.52 -21.58 23.12
N GLN A 295 1.90 -20.59 22.33
CA GLN A 295 3.13 -19.83 22.56
C GLN A 295 2.93 -18.81 23.70
N PRO A 296 3.87 -18.72 24.66
CA PRO A 296 3.83 -17.65 25.65
C PRO A 296 3.96 -16.31 24.92
N GLN A 297 3.03 -15.39 25.18
CA GLN A 297 3.12 -14.01 24.70
C GLN A 297 4.43 -13.42 25.23
N THR A 298 5.40 -13.20 24.33
CA THR A 298 6.68 -12.56 24.63
C THR A 298 6.57 -11.05 24.55
#